data_AF-A0A4U2D4M8-F1
#
_entry.id   AF-A0A4U2D4M8-F1
#
_cell.length_a   1.000
_cell.length_b   1.000
_cell.length_c   1.000
_cell.angle_alpha   90.00
_cell.angle_beta   90.00
_cell.angle_gamma   90.00
#
_symmetry.space_group_name_H-M   'P 1'
#
loop_
_entity.id
_entity.type
_entity.pdbx_description
1 polymer ?
#
loop_
_entity_poly.entity_id
_entity_poly.type
_entity_poly.pdbx_seq_one_letter_code
_entity_poly.pdbx_strand_id
1 'polypeptide(L)'
;MVVDIPEEIDFANAGKAQFDFAWDIVMSFLTQFDEFATYVEDDEVEEEYWEAAKQRILTALAIVQQGVELIIKGKIASISPYLLIAGSPSDWPKKPQISFSELRTIDAQDLVKVFNTFSDAPLSDEFIKQYNELRKLRNRVMHTVDHRLKVTVIEVVTTLLEMHRHLIPDEKWVTTRRDFLHESPGAHIFSSDDVNGRIAWEFFIVFSILKRAEVKKFFGVDKKQRVYVCPECYYECQKYTTIEPVYAVLSPNTPESEHLYCFVCDDLHPIERKDCVSQECKGNVISIETGECCSCGESCC
;
A
#
# COMPACT_ATOMS: atom_id res chain seq x y z
N MET A 1 -11.72 14.04 -36.13
CA MET A 1 -12.46 13.57 -34.95
C MET A 1 -11.50 12.80 -34.06
N VAL A 2 -11.48 13.08 -32.75
CA VAL A 2 -10.68 12.30 -31.79
C VAL A 2 -11.51 11.10 -31.35
N VAL A 3 -10.89 9.92 -31.30
CA VAL A 3 -11.51 8.65 -30.90
C VAL A 3 -10.66 7.95 -29.84
N ASP A 4 -11.14 6.84 -29.29
CA ASP A 4 -10.48 6.07 -28.22
C ASP A 4 -10.13 6.96 -27.03
N ILE A 5 -11.07 7.82 -26.65
CA ILE A 5 -10.88 8.79 -25.57
C ILE A 5 -10.92 8.01 -24.25
N PRO A 6 -9.85 8.05 -23.45
CA PRO A 6 -9.80 7.32 -22.19
C PRO A 6 -10.78 7.93 -21.18
N GLU A 7 -11.39 7.08 -20.38
CA GLU A 7 -12.23 7.46 -19.26
C GLU A 7 -11.40 7.60 -17.98
N GLU A 8 -11.98 8.21 -16.95
CA GLU A 8 -11.37 8.32 -15.62
C GLU A 8 -10.92 6.95 -15.08
N ILE A 9 -11.77 5.93 -15.25
CA ILE A 9 -11.56 4.59 -14.72
C ILE A 9 -10.35 3.88 -15.34
N ASP A 10 -10.07 4.13 -16.62
CA ASP A 10 -8.91 3.55 -17.32
C ASP A 10 -7.60 3.98 -16.65
N PHE A 11 -7.51 5.28 -16.35
CA PHE A 11 -6.37 5.86 -15.66
C PHE A 11 -6.30 5.46 -14.19
N ALA A 12 -7.44 5.40 -13.49
CA ALA A 12 -7.50 5.00 -12.10
C ALA A 12 -7.02 3.55 -11.92
N ASN A 13 -7.52 2.62 -12.74
CA ASN A 13 -7.11 1.22 -12.70
C ASN A 13 -5.62 1.05 -13.04
N ALA A 14 -5.16 1.71 -14.11
CA ALA A 14 -3.75 1.67 -14.48
C ALA A 14 -2.84 2.25 -13.39
N GLY A 15 -3.27 3.34 -12.73
CA GLY A 15 -2.52 3.98 -11.66
C GLY A 15 -2.45 3.14 -10.38
N LYS A 16 -3.57 2.53 -9.97
CA LYS A 16 -3.62 1.59 -8.85
C LYS A 16 -2.76 0.34 -9.12
N ALA A 17 -2.77 -0.16 -10.35
CA ALA A 17 -1.90 -1.27 -10.74
C ALA A 17 -0.40 -0.92 -10.63
N GLN A 18 0.00 0.34 -10.90
CA GLN A 18 1.37 0.76 -10.62
C GLN A 18 1.69 0.74 -9.12
N PHE A 19 0.78 1.19 -8.26
CA PHE A 19 0.99 1.06 -6.81
C PHE A 19 1.14 -0.40 -6.40
N ASP A 20 0.31 -1.29 -6.95
CA ASP A 20 0.39 -2.72 -6.68
C ASP A 20 1.74 -3.31 -7.09
N PHE A 21 2.22 -3.01 -8.31
CA PHE A 21 3.55 -3.45 -8.76
C PHE A 21 4.69 -2.91 -7.90
N ALA A 22 4.64 -1.64 -7.50
CA ALA A 22 5.65 -1.06 -6.63
C ALA A 22 5.65 -1.72 -5.25
N TRP A 23 4.46 -1.97 -4.70
CA TRP A 23 4.26 -2.68 -3.45
C TRP A 23 4.80 -4.11 -3.51
N ASP A 24 4.47 -4.87 -4.55
CA ASP A 24 4.98 -6.22 -4.78
C ASP A 24 6.50 -6.27 -4.77
N ILE A 25 7.17 -5.34 -5.46
CA ILE A 25 8.63 -5.27 -5.49
C ILE A 25 9.19 -5.10 -4.07
N VAL A 26 8.69 -4.14 -3.30
CA VAL A 26 9.26 -3.87 -1.97
C VAL A 26 8.86 -4.91 -0.92
N MET A 27 7.63 -5.45 -1.01
CA MET A 27 7.20 -6.54 -0.15
C MET A 27 8.02 -7.80 -0.40
N SER A 28 8.36 -8.11 -1.65
CA SER A 28 9.19 -9.28 -1.95
C SER A 28 10.54 -9.24 -1.24
N PHE A 29 11.14 -8.05 -1.07
CA PHE A 29 12.38 -7.91 -0.30
C PHE A 29 12.12 -7.96 1.20
N LEU A 30 11.08 -7.29 1.66
CA LEU A 30 10.75 -7.26 3.09
C LEU A 30 10.42 -8.66 3.62
N THR A 31 9.64 -9.46 2.90
CA THR A 31 9.29 -10.83 3.30
C THR A 31 10.49 -11.76 3.24
N GLN A 32 11.31 -11.68 2.18
CA GLN A 32 12.56 -12.46 2.10
C GLN A 32 13.54 -12.10 3.24
N PHE A 33 13.65 -10.81 3.56
CA PHE A 33 14.50 -10.35 4.64
C PHE A 33 13.96 -10.79 6.01
N ASP A 34 12.65 -10.73 6.23
CA ASP A 34 11.98 -11.21 7.45
C ASP A 34 12.24 -12.72 7.68
N GLU A 35 12.11 -13.53 6.63
CA GLU A 35 12.48 -14.95 6.68
C GLU A 35 13.96 -15.15 6.99
N PHE A 36 14.84 -14.41 6.31
CA PHE A 36 16.29 -14.55 6.44
C PHE A 36 16.82 -14.10 7.81
N ALA A 37 16.33 -12.96 8.33
CA ALA A 37 16.74 -12.38 9.60
C ALA A 37 16.47 -13.32 10.79
N THR A 38 15.54 -14.26 10.64
CA THR A 38 15.30 -15.32 11.63
C THR A 38 16.47 -16.31 11.75
N TYR A 39 17.31 -16.43 10.72
CA TYR A 39 18.40 -17.41 10.65
C TYR A 39 19.81 -16.80 10.65
N VAL A 40 19.96 -15.50 10.36
CA VAL A 40 21.27 -14.87 10.18
C VAL A 40 21.41 -13.52 10.90
N GLU A 41 22.14 -13.58 12.00
CA GLU A 41 22.81 -12.56 12.83
C GLU A 41 23.96 -11.74 12.21
N ASP A 42 23.95 -11.33 10.93
CA ASP A 42 25.14 -10.75 10.27
C ASP A 42 24.88 -9.43 9.53
N ASP A 43 25.39 -8.33 10.09
CA ASP A 43 25.28 -6.97 9.56
C ASP A 43 25.88 -6.83 8.14
N GLU A 44 26.97 -7.55 7.81
CA GLU A 44 27.62 -7.46 6.48
C GLU A 44 26.72 -8.07 5.42
N VAL A 45 26.05 -9.19 5.73
CA VAL A 45 25.11 -9.84 4.82
C VAL A 45 23.85 -9.01 4.62
N GLU A 46 23.36 -8.34 5.67
CA GLU A 46 22.25 -7.38 5.55
C GLU A 46 22.61 -6.22 4.60
N GLU A 47 23.78 -5.62 4.76
CA GLU A 47 24.23 -4.53 3.89
C GLU A 47 24.34 -4.97 2.42
N GLU A 48 24.92 -6.15 2.16
CA GLU A 48 25.02 -6.72 0.82
C GLU A 48 23.64 -6.99 0.20
N TYR A 49 22.70 -7.51 0.99
CA TYR A 49 21.33 -7.75 0.55
C TYR A 49 20.64 -6.47 0.09
N TRP A 50 20.69 -5.40 0.90
CA TRP A 50 20.04 -4.14 0.57
C TRP A 50 20.73 -3.39 -0.57
N GLU A 51 22.06 -3.44 -0.68
CA GLU A 51 22.77 -2.88 -1.83
C GLU A 51 22.43 -3.64 -3.13
N ALA A 52 22.24 -4.96 -3.07
CA ALA A 52 21.77 -5.75 -4.22
C ALA A 52 20.31 -5.44 -4.61
N ALA A 53 19.45 -5.09 -3.64
CA ALA A 53 18.06 -4.71 -3.87
C ALA A 53 17.89 -3.26 -4.37
N LYS A 54 18.89 -2.40 -4.16
CA LYS A 54 18.83 -0.94 -4.38
C LYS A 54 18.21 -0.50 -5.71
N GLN A 55 18.64 -1.08 -6.84
CA GLN A 55 18.11 -0.68 -8.16
C GLN A 55 16.62 -1.01 -8.31
N ARG A 56 16.16 -2.12 -7.73
CA ARG A 56 14.76 -2.52 -7.76
C ARG A 56 13.92 -1.65 -6.84
N ILE A 57 14.45 -1.24 -5.68
CA ILE A 57 13.79 -0.26 -4.79
C ILE A 57 13.63 1.10 -5.48
N LEU A 58 14.67 1.60 -6.16
CA LEU A 58 14.59 2.83 -6.94
C LEU A 58 13.57 2.73 -8.09
N THR A 59 13.50 1.57 -8.74
CA THR A 59 12.50 1.29 -9.78
C THR A 59 11.09 1.30 -9.20
N ALA A 60 10.87 0.67 -8.03
CA ALA A 60 9.57 0.70 -7.35
C ALA A 60 9.11 2.13 -7.05
N LEU A 61 10.01 3.00 -6.59
CA LEU A 61 9.68 4.41 -6.36
C LEU A 61 9.28 5.15 -7.65
N ALA A 62 9.98 4.89 -8.77
CA ALA A 62 9.61 5.47 -10.05
C ALA A 62 8.23 4.99 -10.52
N ILE A 63 7.91 3.73 -10.26
CA ILE A 63 6.59 3.14 -10.53
C ILE A 63 5.50 3.81 -9.66
N VAL A 64 5.76 4.05 -8.36
CA VAL A 64 4.82 4.84 -7.52
C VAL A 64 4.54 6.20 -8.16
N GLN A 65 5.57 6.90 -8.62
CA GLN A 65 5.41 8.19 -9.26
C GLN A 65 4.58 8.10 -10.55
N GLN A 66 4.77 7.05 -11.36
CA GLN A 66 3.96 6.78 -12.54
C GLN A 66 2.49 6.52 -12.19
N GLY A 67 2.23 5.80 -11.09
CA GLY A 67 0.89 5.58 -10.56
C GLY A 67 0.20 6.88 -10.17
N VAL A 68 0.92 7.77 -9.47
CA VAL A 68 0.41 9.10 -9.12
C VAL A 68 0.05 9.92 -10.36
N GLU A 69 0.92 9.95 -11.38
CA GLU A 69 0.63 10.66 -12.63
C GLU A 69 -0.63 10.14 -13.31
N LEU A 70 -0.80 8.82 -13.39
CA LEU A 70 -1.99 8.20 -13.99
C LEU A 70 -3.25 8.57 -13.22
N ILE A 71 -3.24 8.49 -11.90
CA ILE A 71 -4.42 8.85 -11.09
C ILE A 71 -4.79 10.33 -11.26
N ILE A 72 -3.82 11.25 -11.28
CA ILE A 72 -4.09 12.68 -11.55
C ILE A 72 -4.67 12.85 -12.97
N LYS A 73 -4.17 12.11 -13.97
CA LYS A 73 -4.74 12.14 -15.32
C LYS A 73 -6.19 11.66 -15.33
N GLY A 74 -6.52 10.62 -14.57
CA GLY A 74 -7.91 10.16 -14.39
C GLY A 74 -8.80 11.26 -13.82
N LYS A 75 -8.34 11.94 -12.76
CA LYS A 75 -9.05 13.09 -12.18
C LYS A 75 -9.21 14.28 -13.13
N ILE A 76 -8.27 14.49 -14.06
CA ILE A 76 -8.42 15.50 -15.12
C ILE A 76 -9.41 15.01 -16.18
N ALA A 77 -9.35 13.73 -16.55
CA ALA A 77 -10.23 13.14 -17.55
C ALA A 77 -11.71 13.16 -17.11
N SER A 78 -11.98 13.05 -15.81
CA SER A 78 -13.35 13.18 -15.27
C SER A 78 -13.94 14.59 -15.40
N ILE A 79 -13.08 15.62 -15.43
CA ILE A 79 -13.48 16.99 -15.77
C ILE A 79 -13.64 17.10 -17.30
N SER A 80 -12.57 16.78 -18.03
CA SER A 80 -12.55 16.67 -19.48
C SER A 80 -11.25 16.01 -19.96
N PRO A 81 -11.31 14.91 -20.71
CA PRO A 81 -10.12 14.23 -21.23
C PRO A 81 -9.33 15.11 -22.21
N TYR A 82 -9.97 16.12 -22.82
CA TYR A 82 -9.28 17.04 -23.72
C TYR A 82 -8.29 17.96 -23.01
N LEU A 83 -8.42 18.17 -21.69
CA LEU A 83 -7.46 18.94 -20.90
C LEU A 83 -6.10 18.25 -20.78
N LEU A 84 -6.03 16.95 -21.08
CA LEU A 84 -4.78 16.19 -21.11
C LEU A 84 -4.00 16.38 -22.41
N ILE A 85 -4.60 16.95 -23.47
CA ILE A 85 -3.92 17.14 -24.76
C ILE A 85 -3.08 18.42 -24.69
N ALA A 86 -1.80 18.30 -25.03
CA ALA A 86 -0.88 19.41 -25.13
C ALA A 86 -0.85 20.00 -26.54
N GLY A 87 -0.55 21.30 -26.62
CA GLY A 87 -0.38 22.02 -27.89
C GLY A 87 -1.71 22.47 -28.50
N SER A 88 -1.62 22.98 -29.73
CA SER A 88 -2.78 23.51 -30.45
C SER A 88 -3.37 22.45 -31.40
N PRO A 89 -4.68 22.50 -31.72
CA PRO A 89 -5.28 21.61 -32.72
C PRO A 89 -4.61 21.67 -34.10
N SER A 90 -3.91 22.76 -34.43
CA SER A 90 -3.10 22.88 -35.65
C SER A 90 -1.89 21.95 -35.69
N ASP A 91 -1.41 21.47 -34.53
CA ASP A 91 -0.25 20.58 -34.41
C ASP A 91 -0.65 19.09 -34.52
N TRP A 92 -1.95 18.80 -34.60
CA TRP A 92 -2.45 17.43 -34.59
C TRP A 92 -2.16 16.70 -35.92
N PRO A 93 -2.02 15.36 -35.89
CA PRO A 93 -1.91 14.57 -37.11
C PRO A 93 -3.07 14.89 -38.09
N LYS A 94 -2.76 15.20 -39.35
CA LYS A 94 -3.77 15.53 -40.37
C LYS A 94 -4.49 14.28 -40.89
N LYS A 95 -5.37 13.72 -40.06
CA LYS A 95 -6.19 12.53 -40.37
C LYS A 95 -7.67 12.80 -40.07
N PRO A 96 -8.62 12.18 -40.79
CA PRO A 96 -10.05 12.31 -40.50
C PRO A 96 -10.42 11.86 -39.07
N GLN A 97 -9.77 10.80 -38.60
CA GLN A 97 -9.92 10.22 -37.29
C GLN A 97 -8.53 10.03 -36.67
N ILE A 98 -8.36 10.45 -35.41
CA ILE A 98 -7.10 10.43 -34.68
C ILE A 98 -7.36 9.74 -33.34
N SER A 99 -6.60 8.69 -33.02
CA SER A 99 -6.71 8.07 -31.70
C SER A 99 -6.16 9.02 -30.64
N PHE A 100 -6.78 9.07 -29.46
CA PHE A 100 -6.30 9.91 -28.36
C PHE A 100 -4.84 9.63 -28.00
N SER A 101 -4.44 8.36 -28.07
CA SER A 101 -3.07 7.89 -27.83
C SER A 101 -2.02 8.46 -28.80
N GLU A 102 -2.42 8.94 -29.98
CA GLU A 102 -1.54 9.59 -30.96
C GLU A 102 -1.30 11.08 -30.64
N LEU A 103 -2.09 11.65 -29.72
CA LEU A 103 -1.98 13.05 -29.34
C LEU A 103 -0.90 13.23 -28.26
N ARG A 104 -0.14 14.31 -28.38
CA ARG A 104 0.80 14.70 -27.34
C ARG A 104 0.00 15.05 -26.08
N THR A 105 0.36 14.47 -24.94
CA THR A 105 -0.26 14.80 -23.66
C THR A 105 0.53 15.86 -22.88
N ILE A 106 -0.12 16.52 -21.94
CA ILE A 106 0.53 17.44 -20.98
C ILE A 106 1.61 16.73 -20.17
N ASP A 107 2.64 17.49 -19.77
CA ASP A 107 3.76 16.98 -18.98
C ASP A 107 3.35 16.73 -17.52
N ALA A 108 4.02 15.78 -16.86
CA ALA A 108 3.84 15.48 -15.46
C ALA A 108 3.88 16.73 -14.56
N GLN A 109 4.76 17.68 -14.87
CA GLN A 109 4.89 18.91 -14.08
C GLN A 109 3.66 19.83 -14.16
N ASP A 110 2.87 19.72 -15.23
CA ASP A 110 1.71 20.55 -15.48
C ASP A 110 0.41 19.93 -14.94
N LEU A 111 0.40 18.61 -14.67
CA LEU A 111 -0.78 17.87 -14.21
C LEU A 111 -1.49 18.53 -13.02
N VAL A 112 -0.75 18.83 -11.95
CA VAL A 112 -1.30 19.46 -10.74
C VAL A 112 -1.90 20.83 -11.05
N LYS A 113 -1.19 21.65 -11.86
CA LYS A 113 -1.64 22.99 -12.22
C LYS A 113 -2.93 22.92 -13.03
N VAL A 114 -2.99 22.03 -14.02
CA VAL A 114 -4.18 21.82 -14.86
C VAL A 114 -5.34 21.37 -13.97
N PHE A 115 -5.16 20.34 -13.16
CA PHE A 115 -6.21 19.84 -12.27
C PHE A 115 -6.74 20.94 -11.33
N ASN A 116 -5.87 21.63 -10.59
CA ASN A 116 -6.28 22.68 -9.65
C ASN A 116 -6.92 23.91 -10.31
N THR A 117 -6.68 24.14 -11.60
CA THR A 117 -7.31 25.26 -12.34
C THR A 117 -8.77 24.98 -12.66
N PHE A 118 -9.13 23.71 -12.89
CA PHE A 118 -10.46 23.31 -13.37
C PHE A 118 -11.28 22.51 -12.35
N SER A 119 -10.66 22.04 -11.26
CA SER A 119 -11.34 21.28 -10.20
C SER A 119 -11.97 22.21 -9.16
N ASP A 120 -13.20 21.88 -8.74
CA ASP A 120 -13.86 22.51 -7.59
C ASP A 120 -13.24 22.09 -6.25
N ALA A 121 -12.49 20.98 -6.24
CA ALA A 121 -11.75 20.45 -5.10
C ALA A 121 -10.25 20.34 -5.45
N PRO A 122 -9.46 21.42 -5.27
CA PRO A 122 -8.04 21.40 -5.61
C PRO A 122 -7.25 20.47 -4.69
N LEU A 123 -6.13 19.93 -5.21
CA LEU A 123 -5.18 19.15 -4.44
C LEU A 123 -4.54 20.02 -3.35
N SER A 124 -4.33 19.45 -2.17
CA SER A 124 -3.78 20.17 -1.01
C SER A 124 -2.31 20.56 -1.21
N ASP A 125 -1.87 21.65 -0.57
CA ASP A 125 -0.47 22.10 -0.62
C ASP A 125 0.51 21.01 -0.12
N GLU A 126 0.09 20.20 0.86
CA GLU A 126 0.85 19.05 1.36
C GLU A 126 1.10 18.04 0.23
N PHE A 127 0.06 17.64 -0.50
CA PHE A 127 0.19 16.74 -1.64
C PHE A 127 1.08 17.35 -2.73
N ILE A 128 0.87 18.62 -3.09
CA ILE A 128 1.63 19.29 -4.14
C ILE A 128 3.13 19.30 -3.82
N LYS A 129 3.49 19.54 -2.56
CA LYS A 129 4.86 19.50 -2.10
C LYS A 129 5.47 18.10 -2.28
N GLN A 130 4.79 17.08 -1.75
CA GLN A 130 5.26 15.69 -1.82
C GLN A 130 5.34 15.18 -3.27
N TYR A 131 4.35 15.50 -4.11
CA TYR A 131 4.35 15.18 -5.54
C TYR A 131 5.59 15.75 -6.25
N ASN A 132 5.92 17.01 -5.98
CA ASN A 132 7.08 17.66 -6.58
C ASN A 132 8.41 17.07 -6.08
N GLU A 133 8.50 16.69 -4.81
CA GLU A 133 9.65 15.99 -4.25
C GLU A 133 9.82 14.62 -4.91
N LEU A 134 8.75 13.85 -5.03
CA LEU A 134 8.72 12.54 -5.69
C LEU A 134 9.11 12.64 -7.17
N ARG A 135 8.57 13.62 -7.91
CA ARG A 135 8.93 13.85 -9.32
C ARG A 135 10.41 14.18 -9.50
N LYS A 136 10.96 15.05 -8.66
CA LYS A 136 12.40 15.39 -8.68
C LYS A 136 13.26 14.17 -8.37
N LEU A 137 12.82 13.33 -7.43
CA LEU A 137 13.50 12.10 -7.07
C LEU A 137 13.47 11.08 -8.23
N ARG A 138 12.30 10.85 -8.85
CA ARG A 138 12.16 10.00 -10.05
C ARG A 138 13.06 10.47 -11.19
N ASN A 139 13.13 11.78 -11.44
CA ASN A 139 13.99 12.32 -12.49
C ASN A 139 15.47 12.03 -12.25
N ARG A 140 15.93 12.09 -10.99
CA ARG A 140 17.30 11.69 -10.64
C ARG A 140 17.52 10.20 -10.87
N VAL A 141 16.56 9.35 -10.49
CA VAL A 141 16.63 7.90 -10.71
C VAL A 141 16.69 7.55 -12.20
N MET A 142 15.82 8.13 -13.02
CA MET A 142 15.63 7.73 -14.42
C MET A 142 16.66 8.34 -15.38
N HIS A 143 17.17 9.55 -15.08
CA HIS A 143 18.02 10.29 -16.01
C HIS A 143 19.49 10.35 -15.59
N THR A 144 19.82 9.92 -14.37
CA THR A 144 21.20 9.96 -13.86
C THR A 144 21.51 8.71 -13.03
N VAL A 145 22.74 8.19 -13.12
CA VAL A 145 23.23 7.18 -12.19
C VAL A 145 23.87 7.90 -11.01
N ASP A 146 23.06 8.25 -10.01
CA ASP A 146 23.56 8.84 -8.76
C ASP A 146 23.83 7.75 -7.73
N HIS A 147 25.11 7.34 -7.61
CA HIS A 147 25.53 6.32 -6.65
C HIS A 147 25.26 6.70 -5.18
N ARG A 148 25.12 8.00 -4.89
CA ARG A 148 24.83 8.52 -3.54
C ARG A 148 23.34 8.53 -3.23
N LEU A 149 22.48 8.34 -4.22
CA LEU A 149 21.06 8.26 -3.98
C LEU A 149 20.75 6.97 -3.23
N LYS A 150 20.27 7.12 -2.00
CA LYS A 150 19.76 6.04 -1.17
C LYS A 150 18.27 6.27 -0.98
N VAL A 151 17.49 5.28 -1.38
CA VAL A 151 16.06 5.16 -1.10
C VAL A 151 15.89 3.80 -0.46
N THR A 152 15.20 3.77 0.67
CA THR A 152 14.90 2.57 1.44
C THR A 152 13.53 2.01 1.07
N VAL A 153 13.30 0.72 1.37
CA VAL A 153 11.96 0.11 1.25
C VAL A 153 10.91 0.86 2.06
N ILE A 154 11.27 1.35 3.26
CA ILE A 154 10.37 2.13 4.13
C ILE A 154 9.94 3.43 3.44
N GLU A 155 10.86 4.12 2.77
CA GLU A 155 10.54 5.34 2.02
C GLU A 155 9.59 5.08 0.85
N VAL A 156 9.73 3.95 0.15
CA VAL A 156 8.78 3.57 -0.92
C VAL A 156 7.40 3.26 -0.35
N VAL A 157 7.33 2.44 0.70
CA VAL A 157 6.06 2.07 1.38
C VAL A 157 5.34 3.32 1.89
N THR A 158 6.04 4.17 2.63
CA THR A 158 5.45 5.40 3.19
C THR A 158 5.03 6.38 2.09
N THR A 159 5.83 6.54 1.03
CA THR A 159 5.44 7.38 -0.13
C THR A 159 4.19 6.84 -0.81
N LEU A 160 4.09 5.53 -1.04
CA LEU A 160 2.91 4.92 -1.65
C LEU A 160 1.67 5.14 -0.80
N LEU A 161 1.72 4.80 0.49
CA LEU A 161 0.58 4.97 1.41
C LEU A 161 0.13 6.43 1.50
N GLU A 162 1.08 7.36 1.52
CA GLU A 162 0.81 8.79 1.53
C GLU A 162 0.10 9.27 0.26
N MET A 163 0.65 8.90 -0.90
CA MET A 163 0.09 9.26 -2.21
C MET A 163 -1.30 8.66 -2.40
N HIS A 164 -1.46 7.38 -2.04
CA HIS A 164 -2.74 6.68 -2.07
C HIS A 164 -3.78 7.42 -1.24
N ARG A 165 -3.47 7.72 0.02
CA ARG A 165 -4.38 8.44 0.93
C ARG A 165 -4.80 9.82 0.40
N HIS A 166 -3.90 10.55 -0.25
CA HIS A 166 -4.24 11.87 -0.81
C HIS A 166 -5.10 11.77 -2.07
N LEU A 167 -4.86 10.77 -2.91
CA LEU A 167 -5.51 10.67 -4.22
C LEU A 167 -6.82 9.90 -4.16
N ILE A 168 -6.93 8.94 -3.24
CA ILE A 168 -8.03 7.99 -3.11
C ILE A 168 -8.39 7.86 -1.61
N PRO A 169 -8.90 8.93 -0.98
CA PRO A 169 -9.09 8.99 0.48
C PRO A 169 -10.17 8.03 0.99
N ASP A 170 -11.09 7.61 0.13
CA ASP A 170 -12.23 6.74 0.48
C ASP A 170 -11.86 5.24 0.44
N GLU A 171 -10.65 4.90 -0.03
CA GLU A 171 -10.17 3.52 -0.10
C GLU A 171 -9.06 3.26 0.92
N LYS A 172 -9.04 2.05 1.47
CA LYS A 172 -7.93 1.56 2.28
C LYS A 172 -6.99 0.77 1.39
N TRP A 173 -5.70 1.10 1.44
CA TRP A 173 -4.69 0.38 0.62
C TRP A 173 -4.69 -1.12 0.89
N VAL A 174 -4.96 -1.56 2.12
CA VAL A 174 -5.09 -2.99 2.47
C VAL A 174 -6.15 -3.68 1.61
N THR A 175 -7.31 -3.05 1.43
CA THR A 175 -8.41 -3.57 0.62
C THR A 175 -8.03 -3.57 -0.85
N THR A 176 -7.53 -2.44 -1.37
CA THR A 176 -7.07 -2.33 -2.75
C THR A 176 -6.02 -3.39 -3.10
N ARG A 177 -5.05 -3.63 -2.21
CA ARG A 177 -4.00 -4.64 -2.38
C ARG A 177 -4.57 -6.06 -2.34
N ARG A 178 -5.53 -6.34 -1.45
CA ARG A 178 -6.23 -7.63 -1.41
C ARG A 178 -6.96 -7.91 -2.73
N ASP A 179 -7.66 -6.91 -3.27
CA ASP A 179 -8.40 -7.06 -4.52
C ASP A 179 -7.47 -7.40 -5.69
N PHE A 180 -6.32 -6.72 -5.80
CA PHE A 180 -5.31 -7.05 -6.83
C PHE A 180 -4.79 -8.49 -6.74
N LEU A 181 -4.60 -9.01 -5.52
CA LEU A 181 -4.15 -10.39 -5.33
C LEU A 181 -5.23 -11.40 -5.73
N HIS A 182 -6.50 -11.14 -5.42
CA HIS A 182 -7.62 -11.99 -5.85
C HIS A 182 -7.87 -11.94 -7.36
N GLU A 183 -7.59 -10.81 -8.00
CA GLU A 183 -7.69 -10.64 -9.47
C GLU A 183 -6.40 -11.02 -10.21
N SER A 184 -5.38 -11.51 -9.50
CA SER A 184 -4.11 -11.86 -10.12
C SER A 184 -4.28 -13.03 -11.10
N PRO A 185 -3.49 -13.09 -12.19
CA PRO A 185 -3.54 -14.23 -13.12
C PRO A 185 -3.32 -15.58 -12.43
N GLY A 186 -2.51 -15.61 -11.37
CA GLY A 186 -2.30 -16.81 -10.55
C GLY A 186 -3.56 -17.26 -9.82
N ALA A 187 -4.30 -16.33 -9.22
CA ALA A 187 -5.56 -16.61 -8.52
C ALA A 187 -6.69 -17.10 -9.44
N HIS A 188 -6.61 -16.84 -10.75
CA HIS A 188 -7.56 -17.40 -11.72
C HIS A 188 -7.22 -18.84 -12.16
N ILE A 189 -5.96 -19.27 -11.99
CA ILE A 189 -5.48 -20.61 -12.35
C ILE A 189 -5.49 -21.53 -11.12
N PHE A 190 -5.09 -20.99 -9.97
CA PHE A 190 -5.03 -21.66 -8.69
C PHE A 190 -6.17 -21.16 -7.78
N SER A 191 -6.21 -21.58 -6.51
CA SER A 191 -7.08 -20.98 -5.51
C SER A 191 -6.51 -19.64 -5.05
N SER A 192 -7.36 -18.71 -4.62
CA SER A 192 -6.93 -17.48 -3.94
C SER A 192 -6.89 -17.62 -2.41
N ASP A 193 -6.80 -18.86 -1.91
CA ASP A 193 -6.89 -19.19 -0.48
C ASP A 193 -5.70 -18.64 0.33
N ASP A 194 -4.57 -18.35 -0.32
CA ASP A 194 -3.36 -17.80 0.29
C ASP A 194 -3.35 -16.27 0.40
N VAL A 195 -4.27 -15.58 -0.28
CA VAL A 195 -4.29 -14.12 -0.34
C VAL A 195 -4.38 -13.48 1.04
N ASN A 196 -5.26 -13.99 1.92
CA ASN A 196 -5.44 -13.42 3.24
C ASN A 196 -4.21 -13.63 4.14
N GLY A 197 -3.57 -14.80 4.07
CA GLY A 197 -2.32 -15.07 4.79
C GLY A 197 -1.18 -14.17 4.31
N ARG A 198 -1.08 -13.96 2.99
CA ARG A 198 -0.10 -13.04 2.40
C ARG A 198 -0.33 -11.60 2.82
N ILE A 199 -1.57 -11.11 2.74
CA ILE A 199 -1.94 -9.75 3.18
C ILE A 199 -1.63 -9.56 4.67
N ALA A 200 -1.96 -10.55 5.51
CA ALA A 200 -1.65 -10.51 6.93
C ALA A 200 -0.14 -10.41 7.19
N TRP A 201 0.69 -11.10 6.41
CA TRP A 201 2.15 -11.01 6.52
C TRP A 201 2.73 -9.69 6.03
N GLU A 202 2.35 -9.25 4.83
CA GLU A 202 2.79 -7.98 4.26
C GLU A 202 2.49 -6.83 5.23
N PHE A 203 1.27 -6.78 5.76
CA PHE A 203 0.87 -5.72 6.69
C PHE A 203 1.39 -5.91 8.12
N PHE A 204 1.74 -7.13 8.55
CA PHE A 204 2.48 -7.33 9.79
C PHE A 204 3.87 -6.71 9.71
N ILE A 205 4.63 -6.97 8.63
CA ILE A 205 5.96 -6.37 8.44
C ILE A 205 5.83 -4.84 8.37
N VAL A 206 4.91 -4.33 7.55
CA VAL A 206 4.67 -2.88 7.43
C VAL A 206 4.28 -2.27 8.77
N PHE A 207 3.40 -2.93 9.53
CA PHE A 207 3.05 -2.48 10.87
C PHE A 207 4.29 -2.40 11.76
N SER A 208 5.19 -3.37 11.71
CA SER A 208 6.42 -3.41 12.53
C SER A 208 7.42 -2.30 12.19
N ILE A 209 7.65 -2.01 10.91
CA ILE A 209 8.63 -1.00 10.48
C ILE A 209 8.14 0.46 10.59
N LEU A 210 6.82 0.69 10.53
CA LEU A 210 6.27 2.05 10.57
C LEU A 210 6.29 2.66 11.97
N LYS A 211 6.57 3.97 12.03
CA LYS A 211 6.49 4.75 13.27
C LYS A 211 5.04 4.84 13.72
N ARG A 212 4.85 5.03 15.03
CA ARG A 212 3.52 5.18 15.64
C ARG A 212 2.63 6.22 14.94
N ALA A 213 3.18 7.38 14.57
CA ALA A 213 2.41 8.42 13.90
C ALA A 213 1.92 7.99 12.51
N GLU A 214 2.74 7.23 11.79
CA GLU A 214 2.43 6.71 10.45
C GLU A 214 1.37 5.60 10.54
N VAL A 215 1.50 4.67 11.48
CA VAL A 215 0.50 3.62 11.73
C VAL A 215 -0.87 4.22 12.07
N LYS A 216 -0.89 5.22 12.94
CA LYS A 216 -2.14 5.93 13.26
C LYS A 216 -2.71 6.66 12.05
N LYS A 217 -1.86 7.26 11.22
CA LYS A 217 -2.26 8.00 10.02
C LYS A 217 -2.83 7.09 8.93
N PHE A 218 -2.18 5.96 8.66
CA PHE A 218 -2.52 5.08 7.54
C PHE A 218 -3.55 4.01 7.90
N PHE A 219 -3.53 3.52 9.14
CA PHE A 219 -4.32 2.35 9.56
C PHE A 219 -5.32 2.66 10.69
N GLY A 220 -5.30 3.89 11.24
CA GLY A 220 -6.20 4.28 12.32
C GLY A 220 -5.87 3.64 13.68
N VAL A 221 -4.80 2.84 13.77
CA VAL A 221 -4.40 2.12 14.99
C VAL A 221 -3.39 2.95 15.80
N ASP A 222 -3.61 3.08 17.11
CA ASP A 222 -2.65 3.73 18.00
C ASP A 222 -1.75 2.70 18.70
N LYS A 223 -0.48 2.59 18.26
CA LYS A 223 0.55 1.72 18.86
C LYS A 223 0.82 1.95 20.37
N LYS A 224 0.28 3.00 21.00
CA LYS A 224 0.32 3.13 22.47
C LYS A 224 -0.63 2.17 23.17
N GLN A 225 -1.68 1.74 22.48
CA GLN A 225 -2.60 0.74 22.99
C GLN A 225 -1.90 -0.62 22.97
N ARG A 226 -2.36 -1.52 23.83
CA ARG A 226 -1.90 -2.91 23.75
C ARG A 226 -2.40 -3.50 22.44
N VAL A 227 -1.48 -4.10 21.70
CA VAL A 227 -1.76 -4.86 20.48
C VAL A 227 -1.94 -6.33 20.82
N TYR A 228 -2.75 -7.00 20.01
CA TYR A 228 -3.14 -8.39 20.15
C TYR A 228 -2.99 -9.10 18.81
N VAL A 229 -2.88 -10.43 18.86
CA VAL A 229 -2.99 -11.30 17.70
C VAL A 229 -4.42 -11.22 17.17
N CYS A 230 -4.57 -10.95 15.88
CA CYS A 230 -5.87 -11.09 15.21
C CYS A 230 -6.15 -12.58 14.96
N PRO A 231 -7.26 -13.15 15.47
CA PRO A 231 -7.54 -14.59 15.35
C PRO A 231 -7.71 -15.01 13.88
N GLU A 232 -8.43 -14.23 13.08
CA GLU A 232 -8.64 -14.53 11.66
C GLU A 232 -7.34 -14.46 10.85
N CYS A 233 -6.59 -13.37 10.98
CA CYS A 233 -5.32 -13.25 10.26
C CYS A 233 -4.30 -14.30 10.70
N TYR A 234 -4.32 -14.71 11.98
CA TYR A 234 -3.47 -15.78 12.47
C TYR A 234 -3.83 -17.13 11.83
N TYR A 235 -5.12 -17.47 11.81
CA TYR A 235 -5.62 -18.66 11.14
C TYR A 235 -5.23 -18.71 9.65
N GLU A 236 -5.38 -17.59 8.94
CA GLU A 236 -5.02 -17.48 7.53
C GLU A 236 -3.50 -17.59 7.30
N CYS A 237 -2.69 -17.02 8.19
CA CYS A 237 -1.24 -17.15 8.13
C CYS A 237 -0.78 -18.59 8.38
N GLN A 238 -1.32 -19.28 9.40
CA GLN A 238 -0.91 -20.64 9.79
C GLN A 238 -0.99 -21.67 8.65
N LYS A 239 -1.81 -21.42 7.63
CA LYS A 239 -1.90 -22.27 6.43
C LYS A 239 -0.61 -22.28 5.60
N TYR A 240 0.23 -21.23 5.70
CA TYR A 240 1.35 -20.99 4.79
C TYR A 240 2.63 -20.51 5.47
N THR A 241 2.53 -19.85 6.62
CA THR A 241 3.63 -19.25 7.36
C THR A 241 3.39 -19.31 8.87
N THR A 242 4.43 -19.13 9.68
CA THR A 242 4.37 -19.19 11.15
C THR A 242 4.48 -17.82 11.79
N ILE A 243 3.89 -16.79 11.17
CA ILE A 243 3.89 -15.45 11.75
C ILE A 243 2.79 -15.30 12.81
N GLU A 244 3.03 -14.40 13.75
CA GLU A 244 2.04 -13.97 14.73
C GLU A 244 1.60 -12.53 14.40
N PRO A 245 0.41 -12.32 13.80
CA PRO A 245 -0.05 -11.01 13.36
C PRO A 245 -0.51 -10.13 14.53
N VAL A 246 0.48 -9.61 15.29
CA VAL A 246 0.26 -8.77 16.48
C VAL A 246 0.04 -7.31 16.09
N TYR A 247 -1.18 -6.98 15.70
CA TYR A 247 -1.57 -5.61 15.34
C TYR A 247 -3.03 -5.24 15.62
N ALA A 248 -3.84 -6.18 16.12
CA ALA A 248 -5.23 -5.91 16.50
C ALA A 248 -5.27 -5.10 17.80
N VAL A 249 -6.31 -4.30 18.00
CA VAL A 249 -6.49 -3.47 19.20
C VAL A 249 -7.90 -3.58 19.74
N LEU A 250 -8.07 -3.37 21.05
CA LEU A 250 -9.40 -3.34 21.67
C LEU A 250 -10.22 -2.18 21.08
N SER A 251 -11.47 -2.47 20.72
CA SER A 251 -12.40 -1.47 20.19
C SER A 251 -13.76 -1.62 20.87
N PRO A 252 -14.14 -0.71 21.81
CA PRO A 252 -13.38 0.45 22.26
C PRO A 252 -12.15 0.07 23.13
N ASN A 253 -11.11 0.89 23.17
CA ASN A 253 -9.91 0.63 23.99
C ASN A 253 -10.18 0.83 25.49
N THR A 254 -10.90 -0.11 26.09
CA THR A 254 -11.33 -0.12 27.49
C THR A 254 -11.18 -1.52 28.10
N PRO A 255 -11.01 -1.64 29.42
CA PRO A 255 -10.94 -2.94 30.09
C PRO A 255 -12.20 -3.80 29.93
N GLU A 256 -13.33 -3.21 29.58
CA GLU A 256 -14.63 -3.85 29.37
C GLU A 256 -14.93 -4.11 27.89
N SER A 257 -13.96 -3.88 26.98
CA SER A 257 -14.16 -4.13 25.56
C SER A 257 -14.52 -5.60 25.30
N GLU A 258 -15.52 -5.79 24.45
CA GLU A 258 -15.99 -7.10 24.00
C GLU A 258 -15.48 -7.44 22.59
N HIS A 259 -14.73 -6.52 21.96
CA HIS A 259 -14.21 -6.71 20.60
C HIS A 259 -12.75 -6.30 20.45
N LEU A 260 -12.08 -6.97 19.51
CA LEU A 260 -10.81 -6.57 18.90
C LEU A 260 -11.07 -6.08 17.48
N TYR A 261 -10.57 -4.89 17.13
CA TYR A 261 -10.52 -4.41 15.76
C TYR A 261 -9.18 -4.76 15.11
N CYS A 262 -9.23 -5.25 13.88
CA CYS A 262 -8.07 -5.49 13.05
C CYS A 262 -8.16 -4.66 11.76
N PHE A 263 -7.18 -3.79 11.51
CA PHE A 263 -7.16 -2.98 10.29
C PHE A 263 -6.84 -3.78 9.02
N VAL A 264 -6.33 -5.00 9.17
CA VAL A 264 -5.91 -5.84 8.06
C VAL A 264 -7.13 -6.56 7.45
N CYS A 265 -7.82 -7.40 8.22
CA CYS A 265 -9.10 -7.99 7.76
C CYS A 265 -10.26 -6.98 7.75
N ASP A 266 -10.08 -5.82 8.39
CA ASP A 266 -11.08 -4.76 8.55
C ASP A 266 -12.34 -5.18 9.30
N ASP A 267 -12.17 -6.01 10.35
CA ASP A 267 -13.28 -6.59 11.10
C ASP A 267 -13.14 -6.44 12.63
N LEU A 268 -14.25 -6.66 13.32
CA LEU A 268 -14.39 -6.71 14.77
C LEU A 268 -14.57 -8.15 15.24
N HIS A 269 -13.57 -8.67 15.93
CA HIS A 269 -13.58 -10.03 16.47
C HIS A 269 -14.09 -10.04 17.92
N PRO A 270 -15.13 -10.83 18.24
CA PRO A 270 -15.65 -10.93 19.59
C PRO A 270 -14.68 -11.63 20.54
N ILE A 271 -14.54 -11.09 21.76
CA ILE A 271 -13.63 -11.59 22.78
C ILE A 271 -14.32 -11.80 24.12
N GLU A 272 -13.78 -12.73 24.92
CA GLU A 272 -14.12 -12.91 26.33
C GLU A 272 -12.98 -12.39 27.22
N ARG A 273 -13.36 -11.71 28.31
CA ARG A 273 -12.44 -11.20 29.33
C ARG A 273 -12.19 -12.26 30.41
N LYS A 274 -11.36 -13.23 30.07
CA LYS A 274 -10.99 -14.38 30.94
C LYS A 274 -9.47 -14.51 30.98
N ASP A 275 -8.91 -14.77 32.16
CA ASP A 275 -7.47 -15.00 32.31
C ASP A 275 -7.02 -16.21 31.48
N CYS A 276 -5.88 -16.07 30.81
CA CYS A 276 -5.25 -17.14 30.07
C CYS A 276 -4.86 -18.30 30.99
N VAL A 277 -5.03 -19.53 30.51
CA VAL A 277 -4.68 -20.75 31.27
C VAL A 277 -3.17 -20.96 31.41
N SER A 278 -2.37 -20.38 30.50
CA SER A 278 -0.91 -20.45 30.56
C SER A 278 -0.37 -19.61 31.71
N GLN A 279 0.43 -20.24 32.58
CA GLN A 279 1.05 -19.57 33.73
C GLN A 279 2.07 -18.49 33.32
N GLU A 280 2.58 -18.56 32.09
CA GLU A 280 3.53 -17.59 31.53
C GLU A 280 2.83 -16.39 30.87
N CYS A 281 1.54 -16.51 30.56
CA CYS A 281 0.75 -15.47 29.92
C CYS A 281 -0.14 -14.74 30.92
N LYS A 282 0.09 -13.44 31.12
CA LYS A 282 -0.79 -12.55 31.90
C LYS A 282 -1.93 -11.94 31.06
N GLY A 283 -2.24 -12.56 29.92
CA GLY A 283 -3.29 -12.11 29.01
C GLY A 283 -4.67 -12.44 29.56
N ASN A 284 -5.66 -11.60 29.25
CA ASN A 284 -7.05 -11.80 29.64
C ASN A 284 -8.04 -11.57 28.48
N VAL A 285 -7.55 -11.73 27.24
CA VAL A 285 -8.32 -11.53 26.03
C VAL A 285 -8.32 -12.84 25.28
N ILE A 286 -9.47 -13.52 25.27
CA ILE A 286 -9.66 -14.82 24.63
C ILE A 286 -10.60 -14.62 23.44
N SER A 287 -10.23 -15.12 22.27
CA SER A 287 -11.12 -15.12 21.10
C SER A 287 -12.30 -16.04 21.36
N ILE A 288 -13.53 -15.55 21.16
CA ILE A 288 -14.72 -16.41 21.24
C ILE A 288 -14.78 -17.37 20.03
N GLU A 289 -14.19 -16.96 18.90
CA GLU A 289 -14.21 -17.71 17.64
C GLU A 289 -13.30 -18.93 17.68
N THR A 290 -12.10 -18.79 18.26
CA THR A 290 -11.07 -19.85 18.29
C THR A 290 -10.85 -20.45 19.66
N GLY A 291 -11.25 -19.76 20.73
CA GLY A 291 -10.96 -20.16 22.11
C GLY A 291 -9.51 -19.92 22.53
N GLU A 292 -8.71 -19.25 21.72
CA GLU A 292 -7.29 -19.00 21.94
C GLU A 292 -7.05 -17.63 22.59
N CYS A 293 -5.98 -17.52 23.37
CA CYS A 293 -5.57 -16.24 23.93
C CYS A 293 -4.97 -15.33 22.87
N CYS A 294 -5.59 -14.18 22.61
CA CYS A 294 -5.09 -13.20 21.63
C CYS A 294 -3.78 -12.50 22.06
N SER A 295 -3.18 -12.87 23.20
CA SER A 295 -1.85 -12.39 23.62
C SER A 295 -0.71 -13.39 23.37
N CYS A 296 -0.99 -14.70 23.34
CA CYS A 296 0.06 -15.72 23.26
C CYS A 296 -0.32 -16.95 22.42
N GLY A 297 -1.52 -16.99 21.84
CA GLY A 297 -2.00 -18.11 21.02
C GLY A 297 -2.43 -19.37 21.79
N GLU A 298 -2.29 -19.43 23.11
CA GLU A 298 -2.62 -20.63 23.89
C GLU A 298 -4.12 -20.92 23.88
N SER A 299 -4.50 -22.18 23.63
CA SER A 299 -5.89 -22.64 23.70
C SER A 299 -6.40 -22.63 25.15
N CYS A 300 -7.50 -21.92 25.40
CA CYS A 300 -8.08 -21.67 26.73
C CYS A 300 -9.45 -22.35 26.94
N CYS A 301 -9.82 -23.25 26.03
CA CYS A 301 -11.01 -24.10 26.05
C CYS A 301 -10.85 -25.33 26.95
#